data_AF-A0A947Y9E3-F1
#
_entry.id   AF-A0A947Y9E3-F1
#
_cell.length_a   1.000
_cell.length_b   1.000
_cell.length_c   1.000
_cell.angle_alpha   90.00
_cell.angle_beta   90.00
_cell.angle_gamma   90.00
#
_symmetry.space_group_name_H-M   'P 1'
#
loop_
_entity.id
_entity.type
_entity.pdbx_description
1 polymer ?
#
loop_
_entity_poly.entity_id
_entity_poly.type
_entity_poly.pdbx_seq_one_letter_code
_entity_poly.pdbx_strand_id
1 'polypeptide(L)' 'MSRTNQEITHRAHSRDTFAKGAIKAAKFVVGKPAGLYDMRDVLGIK' A
#
# COMPACT_ATOMS: atom_id res chain seq x y z
N MET A 1 -23.33 0.79 -29.11
CA MET A 1 -22.10 1.26 -28.43
C MET A 1 -22.30 1.06 -26.93
N SER A 2 -21.97 -0.12 -26.38
CA SER A 2 -22.13 -0.38 -24.94
C SER A 2 -20.96 0.25 -24.18
N ARG A 3 -21.22 1.25 -23.34
CA ARG A 3 -20.23 1.77 -22.40
C ARG A 3 -20.29 0.92 -21.14
N THR A 4 -19.28 0.10 -20.90
CA THR A 4 -19.12 -0.58 -19.62
C THR A 4 -18.52 0.40 -18.62
N ASN A 5 -19.20 0.59 -17.49
CA ASN A 5 -18.68 1.40 -16.38
C ASN A 5 -17.70 0.54 -15.56
N GLN A 6 -16.50 1.03 -15.30
CA GLN A 6 -15.50 0.36 -14.47
C GLN A 6 -15.17 1.22 -13.24
N GLU A 7 -15.52 0.72 -12.06
CA GLU A 7 -15.32 1.41 -10.79
C GLU A 7 -14.52 0.54 -9.81
N ILE A 8 -13.60 1.16 -9.07
CA ILE A 8 -12.81 0.52 -8.02
C ILE A 8 -12.97 1.36 -6.76
N THR A 9 -13.56 0.77 -5.71
CA THR A 9 -13.74 1.43 -4.40
C THR A 9 -12.94 0.71 -3.33
N HIS A 10 -12.20 1.47 -2.52
CA HIS A 10 -11.60 0.96 -1.30
C HIS A 10 -12.36 1.49 -0.07
N ARG A 11 -12.76 0.60 0.83
CA ARG A 11 -13.38 0.95 2.11
C ARG A 11 -12.57 0.33 3.25
N ALA A 12 -12.11 1.18 4.17
CA ALA A 12 -11.46 0.75 5.40
C ALA A 12 -12.48 0.71 6.55
N HIS A 13 -12.75 -0.47 7.07
CA HIS A 13 -13.71 -0.66 8.17
C HIS A 13 -13.13 -0.33 9.54
N SER A 14 -11.80 -0.32 9.69
CA SER A 14 -11.12 0.09 10.91
C SER A 14 -9.74 0.68 10.60
N ARG A 15 -9.14 1.36 11.60
CA ARG A 15 -7.78 1.90 11.48
C ARG A 15 -6.69 0.82 11.44
N ASP A 16 -7.05 -0.42 11.78
CA ASP A 16 -6.10 -1.53 11.86
C ASP A 16 -5.47 -1.84 10.50
N THR A 17 -6.19 -1.58 9.41
CA THR A 17 -5.65 -1.74 8.05
C THR A 17 -4.41 -0.89 7.84
N PHE A 18 -4.41 0.36 8.35
CA PHE A 18 -3.24 1.24 8.26
C PHE A 18 -2.11 0.80 9.20
N ALA A 19 -2.45 0.34 10.41
CA ALA A 19 -1.47 -0.17 11.36
C ALA A 19 -0.73 -1.40 10.80
N LYS A 20 -1.45 -2.33 10.17
CA LYS A 20 -0.86 -3.49 9.48
C LYS A 20 0.06 -3.05 8.34
N GLY A 21 -0.31 -2.01 7.59
CA GLY A 21 0.53 -1.41 6.55
C GLY A 21 1.83 -0.84 7.10
N ALA A 22 1.76 -0.11 8.22
CA ALA A 22 2.94 0.44 8.91
C ALA A 22 3.88 -0.66 9.41
N ILE A 23 3.35 -1.73 9.99
CA ILE A 23 4.15 -2.90 10.43
C ILE A 23 4.85 -3.56 9.23
N LYS A 24 4.17 -3.67 8.08
CA LYS A 24 4.77 -4.20 6.86
C LYS A 24 5.91 -3.30 6.36
N ALA A 25 5.72 -1.98 6.37
CA ALA A 25 6.75 -1.01 6.01
C ALA A 25 7.97 -1.09 6.95
N ALA A 26 7.73 -1.21 8.26
CA ALA A 26 8.79 -1.36 9.26
C ALA A 26 9.63 -2.63 9.02
N LYS A 27 9.01 -3.75 8.65
CA LYS A 27 9.72 -4.98 8.27
C LYS A 27 10.49 -4.82 6.96
N PHE A 28 9.95 -4.09 5.99
CA PHE A 28 10.57 -3.88 4.68
C PHE A 28 11.87 -3.07 4.75
N VAL A 29 11.96 -2.08 5.64
CA VAL A 29 13.14 -1.21 5.72
C VAL A 29 14.33 -1.85 6.44
N VAL A 30 14.14 -2.98 7.14
CA VAL A 30 15.23 -3.68 7.83
C VAL A 30 16.30 -4.10 6.82
N GLY A 31 17.53 -3.64 7.01
CA GLY A 31 18.66 -3.96 6.14
C GLY A 31 18.69 -3.24 4.79
N LYS A 32 17.75 -2.31 4.53
CA LYS A 32 17.80 -1.46 3.33
C LYS A 32 18.77 -0.29 3.51
N PRO A 33 19.40 0.18 2.42
CA PRO A 33 20.21 1.39 2.46
C PRO A 33 19.37 2.59 2.89
N ALA A 34 20.03 3.63 3.42
CA ALA A 34 19.36 4.87 3.76
C ALA A 34 18.73 5.50 2.50
N GLY A 35 17.46 5.88 2.61
CA GLY A 35 16.70 6.44 1.50
C GLY A 35 15.26 6.73 1.89
N LEU A 36 14.56 7.44 1.01
CA LEU A 36 13.12 7.69 1.16
C LEU A 36 12.34 6.61 0.40
N TYR A 37 11.54 5.84 1.13
CA TYR A 37 10.70 4.79 0.58
C TYR A 37 9.22 5.12 0.80
N ASP A 38 8.38 4.78 -0.16
CA ASP A 38 6.93 4.89 -0.05
C ASP A 38 6.23 3.51 -0.05
N MET A 39 4.90 3.52 0.07
CA MET A 39 4.14 2.26 0.07
C MET A 39 4.16 1.55 -1.28
N ARG A 40 4.49 2.19 -2.41
CA ARG A 40 4.68 1.50 -3.69
C ARG A 40 5.95 0.67 -3.66
N ASP A 41 7.01 1.17 -3.02
CA ASP A 41 8.24 0.41 -2.80
C ASP A 41 7.99 -0.77 -1.84
N VAL A 42 7.25 -0.56 -0.75
CA VAL A 42 6.87 -1.61 0.22
C VAL A 42 5.98 -2.69 -0.41
N LEU A 43 5.14 -2.31 -1.37
CA LEU A 43 4.24 -3.21 -2.08
C LEU A 43 4.84 -3.82 -3.35
N GLY A 44 6.00 -3.33 -3.82
CA GLY A 44 6.70 -3.85 -4.99
C GLY A 44 5.99 -3.55 -6.32
N ILE A 45 5.24 -2.45 -6.41
CA ILE A 45 4.39 -2.09 -7.56
C ILE A 45 4.80 -0.77 -8.22
N LYS A 46 6.11 -0.51 -8.22
CA LYS A 46 6.65 0.66 -8.92
C LYS A 46 6.80 0.40 -10.40
#